data_AF-A0A2H1VZ13-F1
#
_entry.id   AF-A0A2H1VZ13-F1
#
_cell.length_a   1.000
_cell.length_b   1.000
_cell.length_c   1.000
_cell.angle_alpha   90.00
_cell.angle_beta   90.00
_cell.angle_gamma   90.00
#
_symmetry.space_group_name_H-M   'P 1'
#
loop_
_entity.id
_entity.type
_entity.pdbx_description
1 polymer ?
#
loop_
_entity_poly.entity_id
_entity_poly.type
_entity_poly.pdbx_seq_one_letter_code
_entity_poly.pdbx_strand_id
1 'polypeptide(L)'
;MAESLFPRFVEPVTNVTVTVGRDALLACVVEDLRGYKVAWVRVDTQTILSIHHNIITQNARISLSYNDHRSWYLHIKNVQEVDRG
;
A
#
# COMPACT_ATOMS: atom_id res chain seq x y z
N MET A 1 25.86 -6.22 16.05
CA MET A 1 24.58 -6.86 15.67
C MET A 1 23.47 -5.86 15.98
N ALA A 2 23.04 -5.06 14.99
CA ALA A 2 22.00 -4.03 15.18
C ALA A 2 21.02 -3.93 13.99
N GLU A 3 21.09 -4.86 13.03
CA GLU A 3 20.23 -4.86 11.85
C GLU A 3 18.79 -5.34 12.14
N SER A 4 18.52 -5.90 13.33
CA SER A 4 17.21 -6.45 13.70
C SER A 4 16.25 -5.47 14.38
N LEU A 5 16.55 -4.16 14.35
CA LEU A 5 15.74 -3.12 15.03
C LEU A 5 14.86 -2.31 14.08
N PHE A 6 15.12 -2.37 12.77
CA PHE A 6 14.41 -1.58 11.77
C PHE A 6 13.44 -2.45 10.96
N PRO A 7 12.29 -1.89 10.56
CA PRO A 7 11.37 -2.58 9.68
C PRO A 7 12.03 -2.84 8.33
N ARG A 8 11.75 -4.02 7.77
CA ARG A 8 12.28 -4.41 6.46
C ARG A 8 11.18 -4.93 5.56
N PHE A 9 11.26 -4.59 4.28
CA PHE A 9 10.42 -5.22 3.28
C PHE A 9 10.84 -6.69 3.14
N VAL A 10 9.88 -7.60 3.26
CA VAL A 10 10.13 -9.04 3.10
C VAL A 10 10.32 -9.36 1.62
N GLU A 11 9.59 -8.68 0.75
CA GLU A 11 9.62 -8.82 -0.69
C GLU A 11 9.42 -7.45 -1.37
N PRO A 12 9.92 -7.27 -2.61
CA PRO A 12 9.65 -6.06 -3.38
C PRO A 12 8.17 -5.97 -3.75
N VAL A 13 7.64 -4.74 -3.79
CA VAL A 13 6.30 -4.48 -4.32
C VAL A 13 6.30 -4.77 -5.82
N THR A 14 5.47 -5.71 -6.26
CA THR A 14 5.38 -6.13 -7.66
C THR A 14 4.55 -5.18 -8.50
N ASN A 15 4.97 -4.99 -9.75
CA ASN A 15 4.17 -4.25 -10.74
C ASN A 15 2.90 -5.04 -11.08
N VAL A 16 1.78 -4.33 -11.13
CA VAL A 16 0.48 -4.92 -11.47
C VAL A 16 -0.05 -4.26 -12.74
N THR A 17 -0.42 -5.07 -13.73
CA THR A 17 -1.14 -4.60 -14.93
C THR A 17 -2.60 -4.97 -14.79
N VAL A 18 -3.49 -3.98 -14.86
CA VAL A 18 -4.93 -4.16 -14.67
C VAL A 18 -5.68 -3.51 -15.83
N THR A 19 -6.70 -4.20 -16.34
CA THR A 19 -7.62 -3.62 -17.34
C THR A 19 -8.51 -2.57 -16.67
N VAL A 20 -8.72 -1.44 -17.35
CA VAL A 20 -9.65 -0.39 -16.90
C VAL A 20 -11.01 -0.98 -16.53
N GLY A 21 -11.58 -0.50 -15.42
CA GLY A 21 -12.86 -0.97 -14.88
C GLY A 21 -12.77 -2.18 -13.94
N ARG A 22 -11.60 -2.84 -13.83
CA ARG A 22 -11.35 -3.88 -12.82
C ARG A 22 -10.73 -3.28 -11.56
N ASP A 23 -10.63 -4.11 -10.52
CA ASP A 23 -10.01 -3.73 -9.26
C ASP A 23 -8.53 -4.10 -9.27
N ALA A 24 -7.67 -3.20 -8.77
CA ALA A 24 -6.26 -3.46 -8.54
C ALA A 24 -5.99 -3.74 -7.06
N LEU A 25 -5.01 -4.61 -6.81
CA LEU A 25 -4.52 -4.96 -5.48
C LEU A 25 -3.00 -4.81 -5.47
N LEU A 26 -2.48 -3.94 -4.60
CA LEU A 26 -1.06 -3.77 -4.36
C LEU A 26 -0.72 -4.30 -2.97
N ALA A 27 0.28 -5.17 -2.88
CA ALA A 27 0.71 -5.79 -1.63
C ALA A 27 2.05 -5.21 -1.16
N CYS A 28 2.15 -4.96 0.13
CA CYS A 28 3.38 -4.55 0.80
C CYS A 28 3.53 -5.40 2.06
N VAL A 29 4.64 -6.13 2.16
CA VAL A 29 4.91 -7.05 3.28
C VAL A 29 6.13 -6.58 4.05
N VAL A 30 5.94 -6.31 5.34
CA VAL A 30 6.96 -5.72 6.21
C VAL A 30 7.13 -6.56 7.47
N GLU A 31 8.37 -6.93 7.77
CA GLU A 31 8.75 -7.55 9.05
C GLU A 31 9.35 -6.51 10.01
N ASP A 32 9.32 -6.82 11.30
CA ASP A 32 9.83 -5.97 12.38
C ASP A 32 9.20 -4.56 12.41
N LEU A 33 7.91 -4.42 12.02
CA LEU A 33 7.23 -3.12 11.98
C LEU A 33 7.22 -2.42 13.36
N ARG A 34 7.01 -3.15 14.45
CA ARG A 34 7.05 -2.63 15.82
C ARG A 34 6.21 -1.35 15.96
N GLY A 35 6.81 -0.24 16.38
CA GLY A 35 6.13 1.06 16.51
C GLY A 35 6.11 1.92 15.24
N TYR A 36 6.71 1.45 14.14
CA TYR A 36 6.67 2.15 12.85
C TYR A 36 5.33 1.96 12.16
N LYS A 37 5.08 2.77 11.12
CA LYS A 37 3.83 2.75 10.35
C LYS A 37 4.15 2.65 8.87
N VAL A 38 3.39 1.81 8.16
CA VAL A 38 3.40 1.74 6.69
C VAL A 38 2.53 2.85 6.14
N ALA A 39 2.93 3.47 5.03
CA ALA A 39 2.10 4.46 4.35
C ALA A 39 2.08 4.16 2.85
N TRP A 40 0.90 4.34 2.22
CA TRP A 40 0.77 4.33 0.77
C TRP A 40 0.75 5.77 0.27
N VAL A 41 1.65 6.08 -0.66
CA VAL A 41 1.80 7.41 -1.24
C VAL A 41 1.75 7.27 -2.74
N ARG A 42 0.90 8.10 -3.37
CA ARG A 42 0.91 8.29 -4.81
C ARG A 42 2.05 9.24 -5.15
N VAL A 43 3.07 8.74 -5.84
CA VAL A 43 4.38 9.41 -5.98
C VAL A 43 4.31 10.64 -6.89
N ASP A 44 3.64 10.53 -8.04
CA ASP A 44 3.48 11.60 -9.03
C ASP A 44 2.79 12.85 -8.45
N THR A 45 1.79 12.66 -7.61
CA THR A 45 1.04 13.77 -6.98
C THR A 45 1.45 14.04 -5.53
N GLN A 46 2.47 13.35 -5.02
CA GLN A 46 2.92 13.43 -3.62
C GLN A 46 1.75 13.30 -2.61
N THR A 47 0.74 12.49 -2.93
CA THR A 47 -0.50 12.40 -2.15
C THR A 47 -0.46 11.19 -1.23
N ILE A 48 -0.63 11.42 0.07
CA ILE A 48 -0.77 10.35 1.06
C ILE A 48 -2.15 9.71 0.88
N LEU A 49 -2.18 8.41 0.56
CA LEU A 49 -3.41 7.64 0.40
C LEU A 49 -3.85 7.04 1.73
N SER A 50 -2.92 6.45 2.47
CA SER A 50 -3.18 5.85 3.77
C SER A 50 -1.94 5.88 4.68
N ILE A 51 -2.18 5.84 5.99
CA ILE A 51 -1.15 5.64 7.01
C ILE A 51 -1.62 4.56 7.96
N HIS A 52 -0.85 3.48 8.05
CA HIS A 52 -1.13 2.28 8.82
C HIS A 52 -2.51 1.72 8.45
N HIS A 53 -3.43 1.60 9.41
CA HIS A 53 -4.82 1.20 9.23
C HIS A 53 -5.78 2.32 8.75
N ASN A 54 -5.33 3.57 8.63
CA ASN A 54 -6.21 4.70 8.35
C ASN A 54 -6.12 5.13 6.89
N ILE A 55 -7.26 5.24 6.23
CA ILE A 55 -7.40 5.89 4.92
C ILE A 55 -7.38 7.41 5.13
N ILE A 56 -6.50 8.10 4.39
CA ILE A 56 -6.33 9.56 4.43
C ILE A 56 -6.99 10.21 3.20
N THR A 57 -6.90 9.55 2.04
CA THR A 57 -7.53 10.05 0.80
C THR A 57 -9.06 10.05 0.89
N GLN A 58 -9.68 11.03 0.25
CA GLN A 58 -11.15 11.08 0.07
C GLN A 58 -11.64 10.29 -1.14
N ASN A 59 -10.73 9.69 -1.92
CA ASN A 59 -11.11 8.88 -3.06
C ASN A 59 -11.78 7.58 -2.58
N ALA A 60 -13.11 7.51 -2.71
CA ALA A 60 -13.92 6.37 -2.29
C ALA A 60 -13.60 5.04 -2.99
N ARG A 61 -12.81 5.06 -4.08
CA ARG A 61 -12.34 3.86 -4.76
C ARG A 61 -11.16 3.20 -4.05
N ILE A 62 -10.48 3.92 -3.14
CA ILE A 62 -9.31 3.44 -2.43
C ILE A 62 -9.74 2.85 -1.09
N SER A 63 -9.33 1.62 -0.83
CA SER A 63 -9.50 0.98 0.49
C SER A 63 -8.24 0.22 0.89
N LEU A 64 -8.14 -0.11 2.18
CA LEU A 64 -7.01 -0.84 2.74
C LEU A 64 -7.52 -2.11 3.42
N SER A 65 -6.81 -3.21 3.22
CA SER A 65 -6.89 -4.35 4.12
C SER A 65 -5.50 -4.66 4.66
N TYR A 66 -5.44 -5.30 5.81
CA TYR A 66 -4.19 -5.77 6.38
C TYR A 66 -4.43 -7.15 6.99
N ASN A 67 -3.36 -7.93 7.13
CA ASN A 67 -3.39 -9.10 8.00
C ASN A 67 -2.60 -8.79 9.28
N ASP A 68 -2.96 -9.46 10.38
CA ASP A 68 -2.34 -9.24 11.70
C ASP A 68 -0.87 -9.67 11.78
N HIS A 69 -0.30 -10.16 10.67
CA HIS A 69 1.01 -10.78 10.67
C HIS A 69 2.11 -9.96 10.02
N ARG A 70 1.84 -9.16 8.95
CA ARG A 70 2.88 -8.36 8.22
C ARG A 70 2.45 -7.70 6.90
N SER A 71 1.23 -7.90 6.43
CA SER A 71 0.88 -7.51 5.05
C SER A 71 -0.14 -6.37 5.03
N TRP A 72 0.16 -5.34 4.25
CA TRP A 72 -0.71 -4.21 3.94
C TRP A 72 -1.09 -4.26 2.47
N TYR A 73 -2.39 -4.21 2.20
CA TYR A 73 -2.94 -4.26 0.86
C TYR A 73 -3.67 -2.97 0.54
N LEU A 74 -3.26 -2.30 -0.53
CA LEU A 74 -3.99 -1.18 -1.11
C LEU A 74 -4.89 -1.70 -2.22
N HIS A 75 -6.17 -1.40 -2.10
CA HIS A 75 -7.19 -1.74 -3.10
C HIS A 75 -7.56 -0.47 -3.85
N ILE A 76 -7.63 -0.57 -5.18
CA ILE A 76 -8.15 0.50 -6.04
C ILE A 76 -9.29 -0.11 -6.85
N LYS A 77 -10.53 0.26 -6.51
CA LYS A 77 -11.72 -0.22 -7.21
C LYS A 77 -11.93 0.52 -8.52
N ASN A 78 -12.50 -0.17 -9.51
CA ASN A 78 -12.87 0.42 -10.80
C ASN A 78 -11.74 1.30 -11.36
N VAL A 79 -10.58 0.69 -11.57
CA VAL A 79 -9.33 1.36 -12.00
C VAL A 79 -9.58 2.17 -13.26
N GLN A 80 -9.04 3.38 -13.26
CA GLN A 80 -9.07 4.33 -14.37
C GLN A 80 -7.65 4.58 -14.88
N GLU A 81 -7.51 5.08 -16.11
CA GLU A 81 -6.20 5.39 -16.68
C GLU A 81 -5.39 6.39 -15.83
N VAL A 82 -6.08 7.31 -15.15
CA VAL A 82 -5.48 8.28 -14.21
C VAL A 82 -4.88 7.66 -12.95
N ASP A 83 -5.20 6.39 -12.64
CA ASP A 83 -4.61 5.67 -11.51
C ASP A 83 -3.24 5.06 -11.85
N ARG A 84 -2.86 5.05 -13.13
CA ARG A 84 -1.56 4.55 -13.57
C ARG A 84 -0.42 5.37 -12.96
N GLY A 85 0.55 4.68 -12.37
CA GLY A 85 1.77 5.24 -11.79
C GLY A 85 2.55 4.22 -11.01
#